data_AF-A0A6G2QRR6-F1
#
_entry.id   AF-A0A6G2QRR6-F1
#
_cell.length_a   1.000
_cell.length_b   1.000
_cell.length_c   1.000
_cell.angle_alpha   90.00
_cell.angle_beta   90.00
_cell.angle_gamma   90.00
#
_symmetry.space_group_name_H-M   'P 1'
#
loop_
_entity.id
_entity.type
_entity.pdbx_description
1 polymer ?
#
loop_
_entity_poly.entity_id
_entity_poly.type
_entity_poly.pdbx_seq_one_letter_code
_entity_poly.pdbx_strand_id
1 'polypeptide(L)'
;DVREAARVLGAGAANLVGLLDIDRVLLGGRTVESAPETFVRGVQAVLDARARRTGDTAVPVRVASGGGLGVAEGAAQLVLAPMFGRGDA
;
A
#
# COMPACT_ATOMS: atom_id res chain seq x y z
N ASP A 1 -16.74 4.12 -11.72
CA ASP A 1 -17.11 2.97 -10.87
C ASP A 1 -15.93 2.69 -9.92
N VAL A 2 -16.20 2.54 -8.60
CA VAL A 2 -15.18 2.29 -7.57
C VAL A 2 -14.44 0.96 -7.80
N ARG A 3 -15.11 -0.05 -8.37
CA ARG A 3 -14.46 -1.34 -8.69
C ARG A 3 -13.42 -1.20 -9.79
N GLU A 4 -13.73 -0.42 -10.83
CA GLU A 4 -12.78 -0.16 -11.91
C GLU A 4 -11.59 0.67 -11.41
N ALA A 5 -11.84 1.66 -10.55
CA ALA A 5 -10.76 2.42 -9.91
C ALA A 5 -9.81 1.50 -9.12
N ALA A 6 -10.35 0.54 -8.34
CA ALA A 6 -9.55 -0.43 -7.62
C ALA A 6 -8.73 -1.34 -8.56
N ARG A 7 -9.29 -1.74 -9.70
CA ARG A 7 -8.59 -2.54 -10.72
C ARG A 7 -7.43 -1.77 -11.36
N VAL A 8 -7.66 -0.51 -11.75
CA VAL A 8 -6.65 0.36 -12.35
C VAL A 8 -5.52 0.64 -11.35
N LEU A 9 -5.86 0.94 -10.09
CA LEU A 9 -4.86 1.08 -9.03
C LEU A 9 -4.05 -0.21 -8.84
N GLY A 10 -4.72 -1.37 -8.91
CA GLY A 10 -4.07 -2.67 -8.85
C GLY A 10 -3.06 -2.91 -9.96
N ALA A 11 -3.35 -2.44 -11.19
CA ALA A 11 -2.39 -2.52 -12.30
C ALA A 11 -1.15 -1.65 -12.04
N GLY A 12 -1.33 -0.44 -11.52
CA GLY A 12 -0.23 0.42 -11.10
C GLY A 12 0.62 -0.21 -10.00
N ALA A 13 -0.01 -0.75 -8.95
CA ALA A 13 0.68 -1.46 -7.87
C ALA A 13 1.45 -2.69 -8.39
N ALA A 14 0.87 -3.46 -9.30
CA ALA A 14 1.50 -4.64 -9.90
C ALA A 14 2.76 -4.29 -10.71
N ASN A 15 2.80 -3.09 -11.32
CA ASN A 15 3.99 -2.59 -12.00
C ASN A 15 5.07 -2.22 -10.98
N LEU A 16 4.71 -1.48 -9.92
CA LEU A 16 5.66 -1.10 -8.87
C LEU A 16 6.25 -2.32 -8.14
N VAL A 17 5.42 -3.30 -7.78
CA VAL A 17 5.87 -4.57 -7.20
C VAL A 17 6.90 -5.25 -8.11
N GLY A 18 6.62 -5.34 -9.41
CA GLY A 18 7.52 -5.98 -10.35
C GLY A 18 8.82 -5.22 -10.64
N LEU A 19 8.81 -3.89 -10.51
CA LEU A 19 9.97 -3.05 -10.81
C LEU A 19 10.87 -2.82 -9.59
N LEU A 20 10.28 -2.79 -8.39
CA LEU A 20 10.97 -2.36 -7.17
C LEU A 20 11.08 -3.46 -6.12
N ASP A 21 10.62 -4.69 -6.41
CA ASP A 21 10.66 -5.84 -5.51
C ASP A 21 9.97 -5.55 -4.16
N ILE A 22 8.72 -5.08 -4.23
CA ILE A 22 7.96 -4.63 -3.05
C ILE A 22 7.33 -5.83 -2.32
N ASP A 23 7.70 -6.00 -1.05
CA ASP A 23 7.19 -7.08 -0.18
C ASP A 23 5.75 -6.85 0.34
N ARG A 24 5.26 -5.60 0.35
CA ARG A 24 3.95 -5.25 0.88
C ARG A 24 3.40 -3.97 0.27
N VAL A 25 2.09 -3.96 0.02
CA VAL A 25 1.36 -2.78 -0.42
C VAL A 25 0.45 -2.25 0.69
N LEU A 26 0.58 -0.96 1.01
CA LEU A 26 -0.32 -0.23 1.88
C LEU A 26 -1.11 0.79 1.07
N LEU A 27 -2.45 0.74 1.16
CA LEU A 27 -3.36 1.66 0.49
C LEU A 27 -3.80 2.74 1.45
N GLY A 28 -3.58 4.01 1.08
CA GLY A 28 -3.99 5.17 1.86
C GLY A 28 -4.80 6.17 1.06
N GLY A 29 -5.30 7.19 1.76
CA GLY A 29 -6.01 8.31 1.17
C GLY A 29 -7.53 8.20 1.28
N ARG A 30 -8.17 9.37 1.35
CA ARG A 30 -9.61 9.53 1.64
C ARG A 30 -10.53 8.66 0.77
N THR A 31 -10.20 8.49 -0.51
CA THR A 31 -11.00 7.68 -1.44
C THR A 31 -10.92 6.18 -1.15
N VAL A 32 -9.77 5.70 -0.69
CA VAL A 32 -9.61 4.30 -0.28
C VAL A 32 -10.32 4.07 1.05
N GLU A 33 -10.15 4.99 1.99
CA GLU A 33 -10.78 4.94 3.32
C GLU A 33 -12.31 4.95 3.28
N SER A 34 -12.92 5.55 2.26
CA SER A 34 -14.38 5.53 2.09
C SER A 34 -14.93 4.22 1.51
N ALA A 35 -14.07 3.34 0.96
CA ALA A 35 -14.46 2.04 0.42
C ALA A 35 -13.34 0.98 0.57
N PRO A 36 -12.83 0.74 1.79
CA PRO A 36 -11.55 0.06 2.00
C PRO A 36 -11.57 -1.39 1.50
N GLU A 37 -12.65 -2.13 1.71
CA GLU A 37 -12.75 -3.53 1.30
C GLU A 37 -12.79 -3.67 -0.23
N THR A 38 -13.36 -2.70 -0.94
CA THR A 38 -13.43 -2.72 -2.40
C THR A 38 -12.04 -2.49 -3.00
N PHE A 39 -11.30 -1.53 -2.46
CA PHE A 39 -9.94 -1.25 -2.92
C PHE A 39 -8.97 -2.38 -2.57
N VAL A 40 -8.98 -2.87 -1.32
CA VAL A 40 -8.11 -3.99 -0.90
C VAL A 40 -8.35 -5.21 -1.77
N ARG A 41 -9.62 -5.65 -1.93
CA ARG A 41 -9.92 -6.83 -2.77
C ARG A 41 -9.56 -6.61 -4.24
N GLY A 42 -9.86 -5.43 -4.79
CA GLY A 42 -9.59 -5.14 -6.20
C GLY A 42 -8.09 -5.13 -6.51
N VAL A 43 -7.29 -4.49 -5.66
CA VAL A 43 -5.82 -4.46 -5.81
C VAL A 43 -5.22 -5.84 -5.58
N GLN A 44 -5.64 -6.55 -4.52
CA GLN A 44 -5.18 -7.91 -4.21
C GLN A 44 -5.44 -8.86 -5.38
N ALA A 45 -6.63 -8.81 -5.98
CA ALA A 45 -6.97 -9.66 -7.12
C ALA A 45 -6.03 -9.47 -8.33
N VAL A 46 -5.60 -8.23 -8.59
CA VAL A 46 -4.65 -7.94 -9.67
C VAL A 46 -3.25 -8.44 -9.33
N LEU A 47 -2.79 -8.25 -8.09
CA LEU A 47 -1.48 -8.75 -7.64
C LEU A 47 -1.43 -10.28 -7.64
N ASP A 48 -2.48 -10.95 -7.18
CA ASP A 48 -2.56 -12.41 -7.21
C ASP A 48 -2.56 -12.95 -8.65
N ALA A 49 -3.24 -12.26 -9.57
CA ALA A 49 -3.23 -12.61 -11.00
C ALA A 49 -1.87 -12.37 -11.66
N ARG A 50 -1.09 -11.39 -11.20
CA ARG A 50 0.30 -11.21 -11.61
C ARG A 50 1.16 -12.35 -11.08
N ALA A 51 1.14 -12.58 -9.77
CA ALA A 51 1.93 -13.62 -9.10
C ALA A 51 1.74 -15.00 -9.76
N ARG A 52 0.49 -15.38 -10.06
CA ARG A 52 0.20 -16.62 -10.80
C ARG A 52 0.81 -16.69 -12.20
N ARG A 53 0.93 -15.55 -12.90
CA ARG A 53 1.50 -15.50 -14.26
C ARG A 53 3.02 -15.48 -14.26
N THR A 54 3.64 -14.86 -13.26
CA THR A 54 5.10 -14.71 -13.17
C THR A 54 5.77 -15.82 -12.36
N GLY A 55 5.01 -16.56 -11.55
CA GLY A 55 5.53 -17.55 -10.62
C GLY A 55 6.02 -16.95 -9.29
N ASP A 56 5.74 -15.66 -9.06
CA ASP A 56 6.16 -14.96 -7.85
C ASP A 56 5.22 -15.23 -6.67
N THR A 57 5.67 -14.84 -5.47
CA THR A 57 4.83 -14.86 -4.27
C THR A 57 3.77 -13.76 -4.31
N ALA A 58 2.58 -14.05 -3.80
CA ALA A 58 1.52 -13.06 -3.68
C ALA A 58 1.89 -11.97 -2.65
N VAL A 59 1.85 -10.71 -3.08
CA VAL A 59 2.15 -9.56 -2.22
C VAL A 59 0.90 -9.16 -1.41
N PRO A 60 0.97 -9.09 -0.07
CA PRO A 60 -0.16 -8.72 0.75
C PRO A 60 -0.52 -7.23 0.61
N VAL A 61 -1.82 -6.96 0.51
CA VAL A 61 -2.40 -5.61 0.45
C VAL A 61 -3.17 -5.30 1.72
N ARG A 62 -2.92 -4.13 2.32
CA ARG A 62 -3.65 -3.66 3.52
C ARG A 62 -3.95 -2.17 3.42
N VAL A 63 -4.90 -1.69 4.22
CA VAL A 63 -5.09 -0.25 4.42
C VAL A 63 -3.96 0.27 5.32
N ALA A 64 -3.45 1.46 5.00
CA ALA A 64 -2.45 2.13 5.82
C ALA A 64 -3.00 2.44 7.22
N SER A 65 -2.16 2.29 8.23
CA SER A 65 -2.49 2.63 9.63
C SER A 65 -2.28 4.14 9.86
N GLY A 66 -2.95 4.72 10.85
CA GLY A 66 -2.81 6.14 11.24
C GLY A 66 -3.99 7.05 10.88
N GLY A 67 -4.96 6.55 10.10
CA GLY A 67 -6.17 7.30 9.74
C GLY A 67 -5.86 8.70 9.16
N GLY A 68 -6.72 9.67 9.44
CA GLY A 68 -6.54 11.04 8.96
C GLY A 68 -5.27 11.76 9.46
N LEU A 69 -4.62 11.26 10.50
CA LEU A 69 -3.39 11.84 11.06
C LEU A 69 -2.13 11.10 10.63
N GLY A 70 -2.20 9.97 9.92
CA GLY A 70 -1.04 9.14 9.62
C GLY A 70 0.09 9.88 8.88
N VAL A 71 -0.28 10.83 8.00
CA VAL A 71 0.70 11.72 7.34
C VAL A 71 1.35 12.68 8.32
N ALA A 72 0.56 13.28 9.22
CA ALA A 72 1.07 14.20 10.23
C ALA A 72 1.95 13.49 11.26
N GLU A 73 1.57 12.27 11.67
CA GLU A 73 2.38 11.41 12.56
C GLU A 73 3.70 11.03 11.90
N GLY A 74 3.69 10.61 10.63
CA GLY A 74 4.91 10.34 9.87
C GLY A 74 5.79 11.58 9.71
N ALA A 75 5.19 12.74 9.46
CA ALA A 75 5.93 14.01 9.39
C ALA A 75 6.54 14.38 10.75
N ALA A 76 5.80 14.21 11.84
CA ALA A 76 6.33 14.40 13.18
C ALA A 76 7.50 13.44 13.46
N GLN A 77 7.38 12.17 13.05
CA GLN A 77 8.49 11.22 13.17
C GLN A 77 9.72 11.66 12.39
N LEU A 78 9.61 12.22 11.18
CA LEU A 78 10.77 12.72 10.45
C LEU A 78 11.53 13.81 11.21
N VAL A 79 10.82 14.67 11.94
CA VAL A 79 11.42 15.74 12.76
C VAL A 79 11.95 15.20 14.09
N LEU A 80 11.23 14.26 14.71
CA LEU A 80 11.47 13.82 16.08
C LEU A 80 12.36 12.57 16.18
N ALA A 81 12.47 11.76 15.13
CA ALA A 81 13.26 10.53 15.15
C ALA A 81 14.75 10.75 15.47
N PRO A 82 15.44 11.83 15.03
CA PRO A 82 16.81 12.08 15.46
C PRO A 82 16.96 12.39 16.96
N MET A 83 15.90 12.90 17.59
CA MET A 83 15.89 13.29 19.00
C MET A 83 15.52 12.13 19.94
N PHE A 84 14.72 11.18 19.44
CA PHE A 84 14.13 10.11 20.25
C PHE A 84 14.36 8.69 19.69
N GLY A 85 15.00 8.57 18.53
CA GLY A 85 15.41 7.29 17.95
C GLY A 85 16.66 6.76 18.64
N ARG A 86 16.77 5.43 18.77
CA ARG A 86 18.06 4.80 19.00
C ARG A 86 18.90 5.16 17.77
N GLY A 87 19.95 5.96 17.94
CA GLY A 87 20.91 6.21 16.88
C GLY A 87 21.38 4.87 16.31
N ASP A 88 21.49 4.79 15.00
CA ASP A 88 22.15 3.67 14.34
C ASP A 88 23.51 3.46 15.01
N ALA A 89 23.67 2.29 15.62
CA ALA A 89 24.96 1.75 16.05
C ALA A 89 25.53 0.89 14.92
#